data_AF-A0A9D1VBR2-F1
#
_entry.id   AF-A0A9D1VBR2-F1
#
_cell.length_a   1.000
_cell.length_b   1.000
_cell.length_c   1.000
_cell.angle_alpha   90.00
_cell.angle_beta   90.00
_cell.angle_gamma   90.00
#
_symmetry.space_group_name_H-M   'P 1'
#
loop_
_entity.id
_entity.type
_entity.pdbx_description
1 polymer ?
#
loop_
_entity_poly.entity_id
_entity_poly.type
_entity_poly.pdbx_seq_one_letter_code
_entity_poly.pdbx_strand_id
1 'polypeptide(L)'
;MMNLIPTPADASAFEQHWIFQFCAIFGTVAAAIGGATASCRVRMDIVGIVTCGTLAALGGGTLRDILLTGLIRDDGTPITVYWVTEAEVKYLYYAMGTSLATFYITRFVRPPVGTIRVADAFAMAFFTLIGVAKANNLGCPWIVSVCMGVCTGVAGGALRDLATGNVPYIFRPGELYAAAAFVGAVAFIAMQAMGASYPAAFIAGTVLVFVTRMAAVYLNWELPSYMPIFETDPSHARLGFSGLSAAAMRSLRAFIPCHPTPRARTGAAAPAAGNQVPPAAAADACPRDVPQEPPAEPASPAPADEQSPRDGAA
;
A
#
# COMPACT_ATOMS: atom_id res chain seq x y z
N MET A 1 -36.29 14.26 -21.51
CA MET A 1 -35.03 13.93 -20.82
C MET A 1 -35.39 12.97 -19.71
N MET A 2 -35.05 11.68 -19.85
CA MET A 2 -35.24 10.69 -18.79
C MET A 2 -34.47 11.16 -17.54
N ASN A 3 -35.14 11.23 -16.39
CA ASN A 3 -34.50 11.40 -15.09
C ASN A 3 -33.56 10.21 -14.85
N LEU A 4 -32.28 10.37 -15.22
CA LEU A 4 -31.18 9.47 -14.90
C LEU A 4 -30.71 9.62 -13.45
N ILE A 5 -31.29 10.56 -12.70
CA ILE A 5 -30.99 10.83 -11.31
C ILE A 5 -32.02 10.08 -10.46
N PRO A 6 -31.61 9.09 -9.64
CA PRO A 6 -32.52 8.46 -8.68
C PRO A 6 -33.12 9.56 -7.79
N THR A 7 -34.42 9.48 -7.49
CA THR A 7 -34.99 10.47 -6.58
C THR A 7 -34.34 10.31 -5.20
N PRO A 8 -34.09 11.40 -4.44
CA PRO A 8 -33.45 11.34 -3.11
C PRO A 8 -34.13 10.34 -2.14
N ALA A 9 -35.44 10.15 -2.29
CA ALA A 9 -36.23 9.20 -1.53
C ALA A 9 -35.87 7.73 -1.84
N ASP A 10 -35.64 7.39 -3.11
CA ASP A 10 -35.25 6.03 -3.52
C ASP A 10 -33.83 5.69 -3.07
N ALA A 11 -32.93 6.68 -3.10
CA ALA A 11 -31.53 6.53 -2.71
C ALA A 11 -31.35 6.26 -1.21
N SER A 12 -31.98 7.08 -0.36
CA SER A 12 -31.94 6.90 1.10
C SER A 12 -32.63 5.61 1.55
N ALA A 13 -33.73 5.23 0.91
CA ALA A 13 -34.39 3.95 1.13
C ALA A 13 -33.52 2.75 0.74
N PHE A 14 -32.68 2.88 -0.29
CA PHE A 14 -31.77 1.81 -0.69
C PHE A 14 -30.55 1.67 0.25
N GLU A 15 -30.01 2.77 0.78
CA GLU A 15 -28.93 2.68 1.79
C GLU A 15 -29.39 1.96 3.07
N GLN A 16 -30.67 2.11 3.42
CA GLN A 16 -31.30 1.40 4.55
C GLN A 16 -31.72 -0.03 4.20
N HIS A 17 -31.68 -0.41 2.92
CA HIS A 17 -32.02 -1.74 2.50
C HIS A 17 -31.04 -2.77 3.07
N TRP A 18 -31.58 -3.89 3.51
CA TRP A 18 -30.80 -4.99 4.10
C TRP A 18 -29.68 -5.49 3.17
N ILE A 19 -29.87 -5.41 1.84
CA ILE A 19 -28.88 -5.79 0.83
C ILE A 19 -27.63 -4.90 0.92
N PHE A 20 -27.82 -3.58 0.99
CA PHE A 20 -26.71 -2.63 1.07
C PHE A 20 -25.92 -2.83 2.36
N GLN A 21 -26.62 -2.96 3.49
CA GLN A 21 -26.02 -3.21 4.80
C GLN A 21 -25.27 -4.55 4.84
N PHE A 22 -25.84 -5.59 4.24
CA PHE A 22 -25.19 -6.90 4.13
C PHE A 22 -23.89 -6.81 3.33
N CYS A 23 -23.92 -6.18 2.16
CA CYS A 23 -22.72 -5.99 1.32
C CYS A 23 -21.66 -5.14 2.03
N ALA A 24 -22.07 -4.09 2.75
CA ALA A 24 -21.15 -3.25 3.50
C ALA A 24 -20.45 -4.04 4.62
N ILE A 25 -21.21 -4.76 5.47
CA ILE A 25 -20.66 -5.57 6.56
C ILE A 25 -19.75 -6.68 6.00
N PHE A 26 -20.22 -7.42 5.00
CA PHE A 26 -19.46 -8.52 4.43
C PHE A 26 -18.20 -8.01 3.73
N GLY A 27 -18.27 -6.89 3.02
CA GLY A 27 -17.11 -6.22 2.43
C GLY A 27 -16.08 -5.81 3.49
N THR A 28 -16.52 -5.20 4.59
CA THR A 28 -15.66 -4.84 5.74
C THR A 28 -15.00 -6.08 6.34
N VAL A 29 -15.74 -7.17 6.56
CA VAL A 29 -15.21 -8.42 7.11
C VAL A 29 -14.18 -9.04 6.15
N ALA A 30 -14.51 -9.16 4.85
CA ALA A 30 -13.62 -9.73 3.84
C ALA A 30 -12.31 -8.92 3.72
N ALA A 31 -12.42 -7.59 3.68
CA ALA A 31 -11.26 -6.70 3.63
C ALA A 31 -10.40 -6.81 4.90
N ALA A 32 -11.01 -6.88 6.08
CA ALA A 32 -10.32 -7.06 7.35
C ALA A 32 -9.57 -8.40 7.41
N ILE A 33 -10.19 -9.50 6.95
CA ILE A 33 -9.53 -10.81 6.85
C ILE A 33 -8.32 -10.72 5.92
N GLY A 34 -8.47 -10.10 4.74
CA GLY A 34 -7.38 -9.91 3.78
C GLY A 34 -6.23 -9.09 4.36
N GLY A 35 -6.54 -7.97 5.02
CA GLY A 35 -5.58 -7.07 5.64
C GLY A 35 -4.85 -7.70 6.84
N ALA A 36 -5.59 -8.33 7.74
CA ALA A 36 -5.02 -9.02 8.89
C ALA A 36 -4.15 -10.20 8.46
N THR A 37 -4.62 -11.01 7.50
CA THR A 37 -3.85 -12.15 6.97
C THR A 37 -2.56 -11.69 6.29
N ALA A 38 -2.59 -10.61 5.52
CA ALA A 38 -1.39 -10.03 4.90
C ALA A 38 -0.37 -9.57 5.97
N SER A 39 -0.85 -8.92 7.02
CA SER A 39 -0.04 -8.44 8.15
C SER A 39 0.57 -9.57 8.98
N CYS A 40 -0.19 -10.66 9.19
CA CYS A 40 0.32 -11.86 9.85
C CYS A 40 1.50 -12.47 9.07
N ARG A 41 1.49 -12.41 7.74
CA ARG A 41 2.58 -12.96 6.89
C ARG A 41 3.89 -12.18 7.04
N VAL A 42 3.81 -10.87 7.25
CA VAL A 42 4.97 -10.00 7.50
C VAL A 42 5.34 -9.88 8.98
N ARG A 43 4.71 -10.70 9.86
CA ARG A 43 5.00 -10.81 11.30
C ARG A 43 4.87 -9.48 12.07
N MET A 44 3.86 -8.69 11.73
CA MET A 44 3.47 -7.53 12.53
C MET A 44 2.96 -7.95 13.92
N ASP A 45 3.02 -7.03 14.87
CA ASP A 45 2.43 -7.20 16.19
C ASP A 45 0.89 -7.08 16.15
N ILE A 46 0.22 -7.37 17.27
CA ILE A 46 -1.25 -7.36 17.33
C ILE A 46 -1.83 -5.98 16.96
N VAL A 47 -1.18 -4.89 17.38
CA VAL A 47 -1.60 -3.53 17.06
C VAL A 47 -1.45 -3.28 15.56
N GLY A 48 -0.32 -3.65 14.97
CA GLY A 48 -0.10 -3.57 13.53
C GLY A 48 -1.10 -4.38 12.72
N ILE A 49 -1.44 -5.60 13.15
CA ILE A 49 -2.42 -6.46 12.47
C ILE A 49 -3.83 -5.89 12.51
N VAL A 50 -4.28 -5.42 13.69
CA VAL A 50 -5.60 -4.79 13.84
C VAL A 50 -5.66 -3.49 13.05
N THR A 51 -4.60 -2.68 13.08
CA THR A 51 -4.52 -1.42 12.35
C THR A 51 -4.55 -1.65 10.85
N CYS A 52 -3.75 -2.58 10.32
CA CYS A 52 -3.71 -2.87 8.89
C CYS A 52 -5.00 -3.53 8.39
N GLY A 53 -5.61 -4.42 9.16
CA GLY A 53 -6.94 -4.97 8.84
C GLY A 53 -8.02 -3.89 8.82
N THR A 54 -8.00 -2.97 9.78
CA THR A 54 -8.92 -1.82 9.82
C THR A 54 -8.67 -0.85 8.67
N LEU A 55 -7.40 -0.60 8.33
CA LEU A 55 -7.01 0.24 7.20
C LEU A 55 -7.49 -0.35 5.87
N ALA A 56 -7.36 -1.68 5.69
CA ALA A 56 -7.86 -2.37 4.50
C ALA A 56 -9.39 -2.28 4.38
N ALA A 57 -10.09 -2.43 5.52
CA ALA A 57 -11.54 -2.46 5.55
C ALA A 57 -12.22 -1.09 5.43
N LEU A 58 -11.67 -0.07 6.08
CA LEU A 58 -12.28 1.27 6.14
C LEU A 58 -11.63 2.27 5.18
N GLY A 59 -10.38 2.03 4.78
CA GLY A 59 -9.57 2.97 4.02
C GLY A 59 -10.15 3.36 2.67
N GLY A 60 -10.74 2.41 1.93
CA GLY A 60 -11.38 2.70 0.64
C GLY A 60 -12.60 3.61 0.77
N GLY A 61 -13.49 3.31 1.73
CA GLY A 61 -14.64 4.16 2.03
C GLY A 61 -14.24 5.53 2.60
N THR A 62 -13.17 5.59 3.39
CA THR A 62 -12.62 6.85 3.92
C THR A 62 -12.10 7.73 2.79
N LEU A 63 -11.33 7.16 1.85
CA LEU A 63 -10.83 7.91 0.69
C LEU A 63 -11.98 8.44 -0.15
N ARG A 64 -13.01 7.62 -0.42
CA ARG A 64 -14.23 8.05 -1.11
C ARG A 64 -14.90 9.21 -0.41
N ASP A 65 -15.14 9.09 0.90
CA ASP A 65 -15.88 10.10 1.66
C ASP A 65 -15.11 11.43 1.69
N ILE A 66 -13.77 11.39 1.83
CA ILE A 66 -12.91 12.58 1.76
C ILE A 66 -12.99 13.25 0.37
N LEU A 67 -12.97 12.46 -0.71
CA LEU A 67 -13.09 13.00 -2.06
C LEU A 67 -14.47 13.59 -2.33
N LEU A 68 -15.51 13.09 -1.65
CA LEU A 68 -16.88 13.59 -1.76
C LEU A 68 -17.21 14.65 -0.70
N THR A 69 -16.35 14.94 0.28
CA THR A 69 -16.61 15.89 1.39
C THR A 69 -17.04 17.28 0.92
N GLY A 70 -16.64 17.71 -0.28
CA GLY A 70 -17.07 18.99 -0.87
C GLY A 70 -18.54 19.01 -1.35
N LEU A 71 -19.21 17.87 -1.39
CA LEU A 71 -20.63 17.75 -1.75
C LEU A 71 -21.50 17.75 -0.50
N ILE A 72 -22.63 18.44 -0.64
CA ILE A 72 -23.66 18.53 0.39
C ILE A 72 -24.70 17.45 0.07
N ARG A 73 -25.08 16.66 1.08
CA ARG A 73 -26.19 15.72 0.96
C ARG A 73 -27.51 16.48 0.76
N ASP A 74 -28.53 15.78 0.29
CA ASP A 74 -29.88 16.37 0.13
C ASP A 74 -30.48 16.90 1.44
N ASP A 75 -29.98 16.44 2.59
CA ASP A 75 -30.36 16.88 3.94
C ASP A 75 -29.61 18.15 4.42
N GLY A 76 -28.75 18.74 3.59
CA GLY A 76 -27.96 19.93 3.92
C GLY A 76 -26.71 19.65 4.76
N THR A 77 -26.41 18.38 5.07
CA THR A 77 -25.23 18.01 5.86
C THR A 77 -24.02 17.71 4.97
N PRO A 78 -22.80 18.09 5.39
CA PRO A 78 -21.58 17.74 4.67
C PRO A 78 -21.29 16.24 4.79
N ILE A 79 -20.67 15.66 3.76
CA ILE A 79 -20.23 14.27 3.81
C ILE A 79 -19.04 14.14 4.74
N THR A 80 -19.29 13.51 5.89
CA THR A 80 -18.28 13.11 6.85
C THR A 80 -17.84 11.67 6.61
N VAL A 81 -16.68 11.33 7.16
CA VAL A 81 -16.15 9.97 7.13
C VAL A 81 -17.11 9.05 7.89
N TYR A 82 -17.68 8.07 7.18
CA TYR A 82 -18.80 7.26 7.64
C TYR A 82 -18.60 6.65 9.05
N TRP A 83 -17.45 6.02 9.30
CA TRP A 83 -17.17 5.29 10.55
C TRP A 83 -16.96 6.18 11.79
N VAL A 84 -16.89 7.51 11.62
CA VAL A 84 -16.82 8.48 12.73
C VAL A 84 -18.22 8.82 13.27
N THR A 85 -19.27 8.52 12.51
CA THR A 85 -20.64 8.82 12.91
C THR A 85 -21.19 7.71 13.83
N GLU A 86 -22.01 8.09 14.82
CA GLU A 86 -22.67 7.15 15.74
C GLU A 86 -23.53 6.11 15.01
N ALA A 87 -24.10 6.46 13.86
CA ALA A 87 -24.93 5.56 13.08
C ALA A 87 -24.14 4.43 12.40
N GLU A 88 -22.86 4.66 12.07
CA GLU A 88 -22.04 3.77 11.24
C GLU A 88 -20.76 3.29 11.95
N VAL A 89 -20.54 3.65 13.22
CA VAL A 89 -19.43 3.15 14.06
C VAL A 89 -19.35 1.62 14.12
N LYS A 90 -20.47 0.92 13.88
CA LYS A 90 -20.53 -0.55 13.76
C LYS A 90 -19.48 -1.13 12.80
N TYR A 91 -19.17 -0.46 11.69
CA TYR A 91 -18.18 -0.96 10.73
C TYR A 91 -16.76 -0.95 11.31
N LEU A 92 -16.43 0.01 12.17
CA LEU A 92 -15.17 0.04 12.90
C LEU A 92 -15.09 -1.16 13.85
N TYR A 93 -16.16 -1.46 14.60
CA TYR A 93 -16.20 -2.64 15.47
C TYR A 93 -16.07 -3.95 14.68
N TYR A 94 -16.73 -4.08 13.53
CA TYR A 94 -16.57 -5.25 12.67
C TYR A 94 -15.15 -5.39 12.13
N ALA A 95 -14.52 -4.30 11.69
CA ALA A 95 -13.15 -4.32 11.18
C ALA A 95 -12.14 -4.72 12.27
N MET A 96 -12.22 -4.09 13.45
CA MET A 96 -11.34 -4.39 14.59
C MET A 96 -11.57 -5.82 15.11
N GLY A 97 -12.83 -6.20 15.32
CA GLY A 97 -13.20 -7.53 15.81
C GLY A 97 -12.77 -8.65 14.86
N THR A 98 -12.98 -8.46 13.55
CA THR A 98 -12.56 -9.44 12.54
C THR A 98 -11.04 -9.53 12.44
N SER A 99 -10.33 -8.41 12.52
CA SER A 99 -8.86 -8.41 12.48
C SER A 99 -8.27 -9.12 13.70
N LEU A 100 -8.84 -8.88 14.88
CA LEU A 100 -8.46 -9.55 16.12
C LEU A 100 -8.79 -11.05 16.08
N ALA A 101 -9.97 -11.42 15.60
CA ALA A 101 -10.34 -12.83 15.41
C ALA A 101 -9.39 -13.53 14.42
N THR A 102 -9.05 -12.87 13.31
CA THR A 102 -8.10 -13.39 12.30
C THR A 102 -6.72 -13.62 12.92
N PHE A 103 -6.25 -12.72 13.79
CA PHE A 103 -4.99 -12.91 14.53
C PHE A 103 -5.01 -14.21 15.35
N TYR A 104 -6.06 -14.45 16.15
CA TYR A 104 -6.16 -15.67 16.94
C TYR A 104 -6.33 -16.92 16.08
N ILE A 105 -7.17 -16.88 15.04
CA ILE A 105 -7.41 -18.03 14.15
C ILE A 105 -6.11 -18.42 13.43
N THR A 106 -5.36 -17.45 12.93
CA THR A 106 -4.09 -17.70 12.21
C THR A 106 -2.99 -18.28 13.09
N ARG A 107 -3.14 -18.22 14.42
CA ARG A 107 -2.25 -18.92 15.37
C ARG A 107 -2.45 -20.43 15.36
N PHE A 108 -3.67 -20.89 15.13
CA PHE A 108 -4.04 -22.31 15.13
C PHE A 108 -4.14 -22.91 13.73
N VAL A 109 -4.54 -22.11 12.74
CA VAL A 109 -4.79 -22.55 11.37
C VAL A 109 -3.94 -21.74 10.40
N ARG A 110 -3.19 -22.42 9.53
CA ARG A 110 -2.47 -21.74 8.46
C ARG A 110 -3.46 -21.35 7.34
N PRO A 111 -3.60 -20.06 7.02
CA PRO A 111 -4.51 -19.65 5.95
C PRO A 111 -4.01 -20.19 4.60
N PRO A 112 -4.90 -20.75 3.76
CA PRO A 112 -4.51 -21.32 2.48
C PRO A 112 -3.88 -20.29 1.53
N VAL A 113 -3.13 -20.78 0.56
CA VAL A 113 -2.58 -19.94 -0.52
C VAL A 113 -3.76 -19.39 -1.33
N GLY A 114 -3.81 -18.06 -1.49
CA GLY A 114 -4.90 -17.39 -2.20
C GLY A 114 -5.99 -16.75 -1.32
N THR A 115 -6.03 -16.98 0.01
CA THR A 115 -7.03 -16.35 0.89
C THR A 115 -7.10 -14.83 0.72
N ILE A 116 -5.94 -14.16 0.63
CA ILE A 116 -5.87 -12.71 0.45
C ILE A 116 -6.53 -12.31 -0.88
N ARG A 117 -6.26 -13.03 -1.99
CA ARG A 117 -6.82 -12.71 -3.31
C ARG A 117 -8.33 -12.87 -3.35
N VAL A 118 -8.86 -13.94 -2.74
CA VAL A 118 -10.31 -14.21 -2.71
C VAL A 118 -11.03 -13.23 -1.80
N ALA A 119 -10.49 -12.98 -0.60
CA ALA A 119 -11.05 -12.00 0.33
C ALA A 119 -11.07 -10.59 -0.28
N ASP A 120 -9.99 -10.24 -0.99
CA ASP A 120 -9.86 -8.99 -1.73
C ASP A 120 -10.87 -8.89 -2.88
N ALA A 121 -11.10 -9.96 -3.65
CA ALA A 121 -12.11 -9.99 -4.71
C ALA A 121 -13.53 -9.74 -4.18
N PHE A 122 -13.90 -10.35 -3.05
CA PHE A 122 -15.19 -10.07 -2.40
C PHE A 122 -15.29 -8.62 -1.93
N ALA A 123 -14.29 -8.14 -1.18
CA ALA A 123 -14.27 -6.77 -0.67
C ALA A 123 -14.37 -5.74 -1.80
N MET A 124 -13.55 -5.91 -2.83
CA MET A 124 -13.53 -5.07 -4.02
C MET A 124 -14.89 -5.05 -4.71
N ALA A 125 -15.54 -6.21 -4.92
CA ALA A 125 -16.85 -6.28 -5.56
C ALA A 125 -17.91 -5.47 -4.81
N PHE A 126 -18.02 -5.65 -3.49
CA PHE A 126 -19.00 -4.92 -2.68
C PHE A 126 -18.68 -3.42 -2.61
N PHE A 127 -17.42 -3.06 -2.33
CA PHE A 127 -17.03 -1.66 -2.16
C PHE A 127 -17.05 -0.86 -3.45
N THR A 128 -16.75 -1.48 -4.59
CA THR A 128 -16.91 -0.81 -5.88
C THR A 128 -18.36 -0.41 -6.08
N LEU A 129 -19.31 -1.34 -5.92
CA LEU A 129 -20.71 -1.03 -6.17
C LEU A 129 -21.31 -0.08 -5.14
N ILE A 130 -20.93 -0.21 -3.86
CA ILE A 130 -21.30 0.75 -2.83
C ILE A 130 -20.77 2.16 -3.19
N GLY A 131 -19.53 2.27 -3.67
CA GLY A 131 -18.95 3.54 -4.09
C GLY A 131 -19.65 4.18 -5.28
N VAL A 132 -19.94 3.38 -6.33
CA VAL A 132 -20.70 3.88 -7.50
C VAL A 132 -22.11 4.31 -7.08
N ALA A 133 -22.80 3.46 -6.30
CA ALA A 133 -24.15 3.73 -5.81
C ALA A 133 -24.20 5.05 -5.02
N LYS A 134 -23.30 5.24 -4.05
CA LYS A 134 -23.23 6.48 -3.26
C LYS A 134 -22.94 7.70 -4.13
N ALA A 135 -21.94 7.65 -5.00
CA ALA A 135 -21.61 8.78 -5.86
C ALA A 135 -22.75 9.11 -6.85
N ASN A 136 -23.40 8.10 -7.41
CA ASN A 136 -24.55 8.28 -8.31
C ASN A 136 -25.76 8.88 -7.58
N ASN A 137 -25.97 8.50 -6.31
CA ASN A 137 -27.03 9.04 -5.48
C ASN A 137 -26.81 10.52 -5.11
N LEU A 138 -25.54 10.95 -5.03
CA LEU A 138 -25.18 12.36 -4.82
C LEU A 138 -25.32 13.23 -6.09
N GLY A 139 -25.88 12.69 -7.17
CA GLY A 139 -26.05 13.41 -8.44
C GLY A 139 -24.76 13.64 -9.20
N CYS A 140 -23.67 12.93 -8.87
CA CYS A 140 -22.41 13.03 -9.62
C CYS A 140 -22.62 12.55 -11.07
N PRO A 141 -21.89 13.14 -12.04
CA PRO A 141 -21.88 12.63 -13.41
C PRO A 141 -21.49 11.15 -13.45
N TRP A 142 -22.08 10.39 -14.37
CA TRP A 142 -21.90 8.93 -14.45
C TRP A 142 -20.43 8.48 -14.43
N ILE A 143 -19.55 9.21 -15.12
CA ILE A 143 -18.11 8.89 -15.16
C ILE A 143 -17.44 9.08 -13.81
N VAL A 144 -17.83 10.13 -13.06
CA VAL A 144 -17.34 10.38 -11.70
C VAL A 144 -17.81 9.27 -10.77
N SER A 145 -19.07 8.85 -10.89
CA SER A 145 -19.62 7.74 -10.10
C SER A 145 -18.88 6.42 -10.33
N VAL A 146 -18.56 6.10 -11.59
CA VAL A 146 -17.74 4.94 -11.94
C VAL A 146 -16.34 5.05 -11.33
N CYS A 147 -15.65 6.18 -11.51
CA CYS A 147 -14.32 6.40 -10.94
C CYS A 147 -14.32 6.30 -9.41
N MET A 148 -15.32 6.88 -8.74
CA MET A 148 -15.47 6.79 -7.28
C MET A 148 -15.64 5.35 -6.82
N GLY A 149 -16.43 4.55 -7.54
CA GLY A 149 -16.56 3.12 -7.27
C GLY A 149 -15.24 2.37 -7.40
N VAL A 150 -14.53 2.55 -8.53
CA VAL A 150 -13.23 1.90 -8.75
C VAL A 150 -12.24 2.30 -7.65
N CYS A 151 -12.13 3.59 -7.34
CA CYS A 151 -11.29 4.08 -6.26
C CYS A 151 -11.64 3.44 -4.91
N THR A 152 -12.93 3.37 -4.56
CA THR A 152 -13.38 2.80 -3.29
C THR A 152 -13.01 1.32 -3.17
N GLY A 153 -13.21 0.53 -4.24
CA GLY A 153 -12.94 -0.91 -4.22
C GLY A 153 -11.45 -1.25 -4.19
N VAL A 154 -10.62 -0.47 -4.90
CA VAL A 154 -9.18 -0.75 -5.04
C VAL A 154 -8.37 -0.15 -3.88
N ALA A 155 -8.75 1.01 -3.35
CA ALA A 155 -7.94 1.73 -2.38
C ALA A 155 -7.70 0.95 -1.07
N GLY A 156 -8.68 0.18 -0.59
CA GLY A 156 -8.51 -0.65 0.61
C GLY A 156 -7.41 -1.71 0.43
N GLY A 157 -7.43 -2.44 -0.68
CA GLY A 157 -6.39 -3.41 -1.04
C GLY A 157 -5.02 -2.75 -1.24
N ALA A 158 -4.99 -1.58 -1.88
CA ALA A 158 -3.76 -0.82 -2.07
C ALA A 158 -3.14 -0.34 -0.75
N LEU A 159 -3.95 0.19 0.18
CA LEU A 159 -3.49 0.63 1.50
C LEU A 159 -2.93 -0.54 2.33
N ARG A 160 -3.56 -1.71 2.28
CA ARG A 160 -3.01 -2.94 2.87
C ARG A 160 -1.64 -3.28 2.30
N ASP A 161 -1.53 -3.28 0.98
CA ASP A 161 -0.30 -3.69 0.31
C ASP A 161 0.85 -2.72 0.65
N LEU A 162 0.57 -1.41 0.64
CA LEU A 162 1.52 -0.38 1.10
C LEU A 162 1.92 -0.57 2.57
N ALA A 163 0.96 -0.81 3.47
CA ALA A 163 1.24 -1.02 4.89
C ALA A 163 2.10 -2.26 5.13
N THR A 164 1.95 -3.30 4.31
CA THR A 164 2.74 -4.55 4.39
C THR A 164 4.05 -4.50 3.59
N GLY A 165 4.39 -3.37 2.96
CA GLY A 165 5.61 -3.20 2.18
C GLY A 165 5.60 -3.90 0.83
N ASN A 166 4.42 -4.27 0.31
CA ASN A 166 4.24 -4.90 -0.99
C ASN A 166 3.82 -3.87 -2.04
N VAL A 167 4.20 -4.09 -3.31
CA VAL A 167 3.63 -3.32 -4.42
C VAL A 167 2.14 -3.64 -4.55
N PRO A 168 1.22 -2.65 -4.51
CA PRO A 168 -0.22 -2.85 -4.65
C PRO A 168 -0.61 -3.63 -5.89
N TYR A 169 -1.65 -4.48 -5.81
CA TYR A 169 -2.13 -5.27 -6.96
C TYR A 169 -2.48 -4.42 -8.19
N ILE A 170 -2.98 -3.20 -8.00
CA ILE A 170 -3.29 -2.27 -9.10
C ILE A 170 -2.05 -1.90 -9.94
N PHE A 171 -0.86 -1.87 -9.34
CA PHE A 171 0.39 -1.49 -10.03
C PHE A 171 1.18 -2.70 -10.52
N ARG A 172 0.70 -3.92 -10.27
CA ARG A 172 1.38 -5.11 -10.75
C ARG A 172 1.03 -5.33 -12.23
N PRO A 173 2.04 -5.61 -13.08
CA PRO A 173 1.78 -6.03 -14.44
C PRO A 173 0.94 -7.32 -14.44
N GLY A 174 0.01 -7.42 -15.38
CA GLY A 174 -0.68 -8.68 -15.66
C GLY A 174 -1.91 -9.03 -14.81
N GLU A 175 -2.43 -8.16 -13.94
CA GLU A 175 -3.69 -8.47 -13.22
C GLU A 175 -4.83 -7.51 -13.62
N LEU A 176 -5.96 -8.06 -14.11
CA LEU A 176 -7.22 -7.32 -14.28
C LEU A 176 -7.82 -7.01 -12.90
N TYR A 177 -7.25 -6.02 -12.22
CA TYR A 177 -7.71 -5.55 -10.94
C TYR A 177 -8.69 -4.39 -11.12
N ALA A 178 -8.21 -3.16 -11.35
CA ALA A 178 -9.07 -1.99 -11.54
C ALA A 178 -10.05 -2.15 -12.73
N ALA A 179 -9.66 -2.88 -13.78
CA ALA A 179 -10.51 -3.15 -14.93
C ALA A 179 -11.77 -3.96 -14.56
N ALA A 180 -11.66 -4.94 -13.66
CA ALA A 180 -12.82 -5.72 -13.20
C ALA A 180 -13.82 -4.85 -12.42
N ALA A 181 -13.32 -3.95 -11.55
CA ALA A 181 -14.16 -2.96 -10.89
C ALA A 181 -14.84 -2.04 -11.91
N PHE A 182 -14.09 -1.56 -12.90
CA PHE A 182 -14.60 -0.66 -13.93
C PHE A 182 -15.74 -1.29 -14.74
N VAL A 183 -15.59 -2.54 -15.17
CA VAL A 183 -16.63 -3.26 -15.93
C VAL A 183 -17.94 -3.37 -15.14
N GLY A 184 -17.87 -3.77 -13.87
CA GLY A 184 -19.07 -3.86 -13.03
C GLY A 184 -19.70 -2.52 -12.69
N ALA A 185 -18.88 -1.48 -12.49
CA ALA A 185 -19.33 -0.12 -12.25
C ALA A 185 -20.09 0.46 -13.46
N VAL A 186 -19.55 0.28 -14.67
CA VAL A 186 -20.20 0.72 -15.91
C VAL A 186 -21.48 -0.08 -16.15
N ALA A 187 -21.47 -1.39 -15.93
CA ALA A 187 -22.66 -2.22 -16.07
C ALA A 187 -23.79 -1.79 -15.15
N PHE A 188 -23.50 -1.42 -13.90
CA PHE A 188 -24.48 -0.87 -12.97
C PHE A 188 -25.16 0.38 -13.53
N ILE A 189 -24.38 1.37 -13.97
CA ILE A 189 -24.90 2.60 -14.56
C ILE A 189 -25.70 2.31 -15.83
N ALA A 190 -25.22 1.41 -16.69
CA ALA A 190 -25.92 1.03 -17.92
C ALA A 190 -27.28 0.37 -17.64
N MET A 191 -27.34 -0.55 -16.67
CA MET A 191 -28.60 -1.19 -16.26
C MET A 191 -29.59 -0.16 -15.67
N GLN A 192 -29.10 0.78 -14.86
CA GLN A 192 -29.91 1.88 -14.34
C GLN A 192 -30.46 2.77 -15.47
N ALA A 193 -29.64 3.07 -16.48
CA ALA A 193 -30.06 3.84 -17.66
C ALA A 193 -31.11 3.11 -18.52
N MET A 194 -31.11 1.77 -18.50
CA MET A 194 -32.11 0.93 -19.17
C MET A 194 -33.41 0.76 -18.36
N GLY A 195 -33.52 1.35 -17.18
CA GLY A 195 -34.70 1.26 -16.31
C GLY A 195 -34.79 -0.04 -15.51
N ALA A 196 -33.68 -0.76 -15.31
CA ALA A 196 -33.65 -1.88 -14.38
C ALA A 196 -33.93 -1.40 -12.94
N SER A 197 -34.43 -2.30 -12.08
CA SER A 197 -34.63 -1.95 -10.68
C SER A 197 -33.28 -1.75 -9.97
N TYR A 198 -33.19 -0.74 -9.11
CA TYR A 198 -31.96 -0.39 -8.38
C TYR A 198 -31.32 -1.60 -7.67
N PRO A 199 -32.08 -2.44 -6.92
CA PRO A 199 -31.49 -3.61 -6.26
C PRO A 199 -30.95 -4.64 -7.25
N ALA A 200 -31.65 -4.87 -8.37
CA ALA A 200 -31.22 -5.83 -9.37
C ALA A 200 -29.94 -5.36 -10.08
N ALA A 201 -29.87 -4.09 -10.46
CA ALA A 201 -28.67 -3.50 -11.06
C ALA A 201 -27.47 -3.59 -10.10
N PHE A 202 -27.68 -3.30 -8.82
CA PHE A 202 -26.65 -3.37 -7.78
C PHE A 202 -26.10 -4.79 -7.60
N ILE A 203 -26.98 -5.79 -7.47
CA ILE A 203 -26.58 -7.20 -7.35
C ILE A 203 -25.85 -7.66 -8.61
N ALA A 204 -26.43 -7.40 -9.79
CA ALA A 204 -25.84 -7.81 -11.06
C ALA A 204 -24.45 -7.18 -11.28
N GLY A 205 -24.27 -5.89 -10.96
CA GLY A 205 -22.97 -5.24 -11.03
C GLY A 205 -21.97 -5.84 -10.04
N THR A 206 -22.39 -6.13 -8.81
CA THR A 206 -21.52 -6.75 -7.78
C THR A 206 -21.04 -8.13 -8.23
N VAL A 207 -21.97 -8.95 -8.71
CA VAL A 207 -21.66 -10.28 -9.26
C VAL A 207 -20.72 -10.16 -10.45
N LEU A 208 -20.91 -9.16 -11.32
CA LEU A 208 -20.04 -8.95 -12.47
C LEU A 208 -18.61 -8.60 -12.05
N VAL A 209 -18.41 -7.71 -11.06
CA VAL A 209 -17.06 -7.42 -10.52
C VAL A 209 -16.42 -8.69 -9.95
N PHE A 210 -17.18 -9.44 -9.14
CA PHE A 210 -16.65 -10.65 -8.50
C PHE A 210 -16.26 -11.73 -9.51
N VAL A 211 -17.16 -12.03 -10.46
CA VAL A 211 -16.94 -13.04 -11.49
C VAL A 211 -15.79 -12.64 -12.42
N THR A 212 -15.74 -11.39 -12.87
CA THR A 212 -14.63 -10.91 -13.71
C THR A 212 -13.30 -10.98 -12.97
N ARG A 213 -13.26 -10.62 -11.68
CA ARG A 213 -12.05 -10.71 -10.87
C ARG A 213 -11.61 -12.15 -10.64
N MET A 214 -12.54 -13.05 -10.29
CA MET A 214 -12.22 -14.46 -10.11
C MET A 214 -11.81 -15.12 -11.43
N ALA A 215 -12.48 -14.82 -12.54
CA ALA A 215 -12.10 -15.29 -13.86
C ALA A 215 -10.68 -14.83 -14.23
N ALA A 216 -10.33 -13.57 -13.97
CA ALA A 216 -8.97 -13.08 -14.19
C ALA A 216 -7.92 -13.83 -13.35
N VAL A 217 -8.23 -14.15 -12.09
CA VAL A 217 -7.34 -14.91 -11.21
C VAL A 217 -7.20 -16.38 -11.63
N TYR A 218 -8.28 -17.02 -12.09
CA TYR A 218 -8.25 -18.44 -12.52
C TYR A 218 -7.64 -18.62 -13.90
N LEU A 219 -7.95 -17.71 -14.84
CA LEU A 219 -7.50 -17.77 -16.23
C LEU A 219 -6.15 -17.09 -16.44
N ASN A 220 -5.57 -16.48 -15.40
CA ASN A 220 -4.35 -15.67 -15.46
C ASN A 220 -4.43 -14.63 -16.60
N TRP A 221 -5.51 -13.85 -16.61
CA TRP A 221 -5.69 -12.82 -17.63
C TRP A 221 -4.74 -11.64 -17.39
N GLU A 222 -3.76 -11.51 -18.27
CA GLU A 222 -2.76 -10.45 -18.24
C GLU A 222 -3.13 -9.30 -19.19
N LEU A 223 -3.05 -8.07 -18.68
CA LEU A 223 -3.02 -6.90 -19.55
C LEU A 223 -1.62 -6.75 -20.18
N PRO A 224 -1.53 -6.19 -21.41
CA PRO A 224 -0.26 -5.88 -22.02
C PRO A 224 0.57 -4.99 -21.10
N SER A 225 1.74 -5.48 -20.71
CA SER A 225 2.65 -4.79 -19.80
C SER A 225 3.65 -3.97 -20.61
N TYR A 226 4.01 -2.79 -20.10
CA TYR A 226 5.02 -1.96 -20.75
C TYR A 226 6.37 -2.68 -20.75
N MET A 227 6.89 -2.94 -21.95
CA MET A 227 8.23 -3.48 -22.14
C MET A 227 9.18 -2.30 -22.33
N PRO A 228 10.14 -2.06 -21.43
CA PRO A 228 11.06 -0.94 -21.57
C PRO A 228 11.90 -1.13 -22.84
N ILE A 229 11.83 -0.15 -23.74
CA ILE A 229 12.62 -0.11 -24.99
C ILE A 229 14.10 0.17 -24.68
N PHE A 230 14.36 0.87 -23.57
CA PHE A 230 15.70 1.10 -23.07
C PHE A 230 16.01 0.05 -22.02
N GLU A 231 16.96 -0.82 -22.33
CA GLU A 231 17.60 -1.66 -21.33
C GLU A 231 18.28 -0.72 -20.33
N THR A 232 17.70 -0.58 -19.14
CA THR A 232 18.35 0.14 -18.06
C THR A 232 19.64 -0.61 -17.75
N ASP A 233 20.76 -0.05 -18.18
CA ASP A 233 22.08 -0.56 -17.81
C ASP A 233 22.13 -0.69 -16.27
N PRO A 234 22.30 -1.91 -15.73
CA PRO A 234 22.31 -2.15 -14.29
C PRO A 234 23.40 -1.36 -13.54
N SER A 235 24.34 -0.73 -14.27
CA SER A 235 25.34 0.19 -13.71
C SER A 235 24.75 1.51 -13.18
N HIS A 236 23.68 2.03 -13.79
CA HIS A 236 23.06 3.31 -13.39
C HIS A 236 22.09 3.19 -12.21
N ALA A 237 21.54 2.01 -11.96
CA ALA A 237 20.69 1.74 -10.79
C ALA A 237 21.47 1.79 -9.45
N ARG A 238 22.81 1.67 -9.50
CA ARG A 238 23.69 1.78 -8.31
C ARG A 238 24.20 3.20 -8.04
N LEU A 239 23.92 4.17 -8.92
CA LEU A 239 24.41 5.55 -8.75
C LEU A 239 23.47 6.42 -7.88
N GLY A 240 22.32 5.90 -7.47
CA GLY A 240 21.53 6.44 -6.37
C GLY A 240 21.85 5.70 -5.07
N PHE A 241 22.53 6.36 -4.12
CA PHE A 241 22.80 5.91 -2.73
C PHE A 241 24.07 5.09 -2.40
N SER A 242 25.05 4.90 -3.28
CA SER A 242 26.35 4.30 -2.89
C SER A 242 27.58 5.15 -3.20
N GLY A 243 27.44 6.48 -3.18
CA GLY A 243 28.55 7.43 -3.39
C GLY A 243 29.25 7.93 -2.12
N LEU A 244 28.83 7.52 -0.91
CA LEU A 244 29.54 7.87 0.32
C LEU A 244 30.52 6.74 0.67
N SER A 245 31.74 6.87 0.13
CA SER A 245 32.90 6.11 0.62
C SER A 245 32.97 6.17 2.15
N ALA A 246 33.30 5.04 2.79
CA ALA A 246 33.52 4.93 4.24
C ALA A 246 34.60 5.91 4.79
N ALA A 247 35.35 6.58 3.91
CA ALA A 247 36.25 7.68 4.24
C ALA A 247 35.51 9.00 4.51
N ALA A 248 34.44 9.31 3.77
CA ALA A 248 33.63 10.54 3.94
C ALA A 248 32.73 10.47 5.18
N MET A 249 32.34 9.27 5.61
CA MET A 249 31.58 9.06 6.85
C MET A 249 32.44 9.18 8.12
N ARG A 250 33.77 9.10 8.01
CA ARG A 250 34.71 9.27 9.12
C ARG A 250 34.98 10.74 9.45
N SER A 251 34.96 11.65 8.47
CA SER A 251 35.13 13.09 8.72
C SER A 251 33.91 13.74 9.36
N LEU A 252 32.69 13.22 9.11
CA LEU A 252 31.44 13.72 9.72
C LEU A 252 31.24 13.32 11.19
N ARG A 253 31.97 12.30 11.70
CA ARG A 253 31.96 11.97 13.15
C ARG A 253 32.81 12.92 14.00
N ALA A 254 33.64 13.77 13.40
CA ALA A 254 34.45 14.74 14.12
C ALA A 254 33.67 16.01 14.56
N PHE A 255 32.42 16.18 14.12
CA PHE A 255 31.65 17.41 14.31
C PHE A 255 30.38 17.27 15.17
N ILE A 256 30.16 16.10 15.79
CA ILE A 256 29.05 15.91 16.74
C ILE A 256 29.61 16.04 18.16
N PRO A 257 29.31 17.11 18.91
CA PRO A 257 29.68 17.18 20.32
C PRO A 257 28.91 16.09 21.08
N CYS A 258 29.64 15.15 21.68
CA CYS A 258 29.09 14.17 22.62
C CYS A 258 28.35 14.90 23.74
N HIS A 259 27.04 14.69 23.83
CA HIS A 259 26.29 14.98 25.03
C HIS A 259 26.85 14.13 26.19
N PRO A 260 27.16 14.69 27.37
CA PRO A 260 27.60 13.90 28.51
C PRO A 260 26.42 13.07 29.04
N THR A 261 26.60 11.75 29.08
CA THR A 261 25.72 10.80 29.78
C THR A 261 25.65 11.13 31.27
N PRO A 262 24.48 11.02 31.95
CA PRO A 262 24.40 11.24 33.39
C PRO A 262 25.16 10.15 34.15
N ARG A 263 26.07 10.62 35.00
CA ARG A 263 26.90 9.83 35.92
C ARG A 263 26.01 9.15 36.95
N ALA A 264 26.05 7.81 37.00
CA ALA A 264 25.45 7.03 38.07
C ALA A 264 26.04 7.48 39.42
N ARG A 265 25.18 7.94 40.32
CA ARG A 265 25.52 8.43 41.66
C ARG A 265 25.43 7.26 42.63
N THR A 266 26.55 6.62 42.93
CA THR A 266 26.68 5.70 44.07
C THR A 266 26.97 6.50 45.33
N GLY A 267 26.05 6.43 46.31
CA GLY A 267 26.24 6.89 47.68
C GLY A 267 26.19 5.72 48.64
N ALA A 268 27.38 5.37 49.14
CA ALA A 268 27.76 4.65 50.36
C ALA A 268 26.70 3.93 51.22
N ALA A 269 26.94 2.63 51.44
CA ALA A 269 27.08 2.04 52.78
C ALA A 269 27.91 0.73 52.70
N ALA A 270 29.08 0.72 53.33
CA ALA A 270 29.88 -0.46 53.66
C ALA A 270 29.39 -1.05 55.03
N PRO A 271 29.90 -2.17 55.59
CA PRO A 271 31.09 -2.97 55.19
C PRO A 271 30.95 -4.51 55.29
N ALA A 272 31.93 -5.27 54.76
CA ALA A 272 32.75 -6.24 55.52
C ALA A 272 33.59 -7.19 54.63
N ALA A 273 34.90 -7.18 54.91
CA ALA A 273 35.89 -8.27 54.87
C ALA A 273 36.30 -8.94 53.53
N GLY A 274 37.63 -8.98 53.30
CA GLY A 274 38.28 -10.14 52.68
C GLY A 274 39.30 -9.91 51.57
N ASN A 275 40.44 -9.30 51.88
CA ASN A 275 41.81 -9.71 51.47
C ASN A 275 42.12 -10.07 50.00
N GLN A 276 42.89 -9.22 49.31
CA GLN A 276 44.27 -9.45 48.81
C GLN A 276 44.63 -8.51 47.63
N VAL A 277 45.85 -7.96 47.66
CA VAL A 277 46.50 -7.08 46.65
C VAL A 277 47.83 -7.77 46.19
N PRO A 278 48.57 -7.31 45.16
CA PRO A 278 48.97 -8.06 43.96
C PRO A 278 50.53 -8.21 43.87
N PRO A 279 51.20 -8.40 42.69
CA PRO A 279 51.50 -7.25 41.82
C PRO A 279 51.70 -7.50 40.28
N ALA A 280 51.44 -6.42 39.52
CA ALA A 280 52.23 -5.78 38.45
C ALA A 280 52.65 -6.46 37.10
N ALA A 281 52.27 -5.72 36.03
CA ALA A 281 53.13 -5.18 34.94
C ALA A 281 53.18 -5.83 33.53
N ALA A 282 52.63 -5.05 32.58
CA ALA A 282 53.27 -4.53 31.34
C ALA A 282 53.06 -5.21 29.96
N ALA A 283 52.82 -4.31 28.99
CA ALA A 283 53.23 -4.28 27.57
C ALA A 283 52.28 -4.82 26.47
N ASP A 284 51.61 -3.86 25.82
CA ASP A 284 51.65 -3.49 24.39
C ASP A 284 51.57 -4.51 23.23
N ALA A 285 50.76 -4.06 22.24
CA ALA A 285 50.96 -4.09 20.78
C ALA A 285 49.99 -4.94 19.94
N CYS A 286 49.24 -4.22 19.10
CA CYS A 286 48.33 -4.68 18.05
C CYS A 286 49.08 -4.65 16.70
N PRO A 287 49.02 -5.68 15.81
CA PRO A 287 49.65 -5.60 14.50
C PRO A 287 48.79 -4.86 13.49
N ARG A 288 49.42 -3.94 12.74
CA ARG A 288 48.88 -3.27 11.55
C ARG A 288 49.16 -4.13 10.31
N ASP A 289 48.13 -4.45 9.54
CA ASP A 289 48.25 -4.86 8.14
C ASP A 289 47.83 -3.69 7.23
N VAL A 290 48.73 -3.31 6.32
CA VAL A 290 48.57 -2.29 5.28
C VAL A 290 48.60 -3.00 3.93
N PRO A 291 47.61 -2.85 3.03
CA PRO A 291 47.74 -3.31 1.65
C PRO A 291 48.59 -2.33 0.82
N GLN A 292 49.58 -2.86 0.09
CA GLN A 292 50.45 -2.13 -0.84
C GLN A 292 49.72 -1.78 -2.16
N GLU A 293 49.91 -0.55 -2.64
CA GLU A 293 49.59 -0.11 -4.02
C GLU A 293 50.58 -0.71 -5.04
N PRO A 294 50.15 -1.04 -6.28
CA PRO A 294 51.05 -1.45 -7.35
C PRO A 294 51.75 -0.23 -8.01
N PRO A 295 52.96 -0.42 -8.57
CA PRO A 295 53.81 0.69 -9.01
C PRO A 295 53.42 1.29 -10.38
N ALA A 296 53.75 2.57 -10.53
CA ALA A 296 53.57 3.41 -11.70
C ALA A 296 54.39 2.96 -12.92
N GLU A 297 53.77 3.08 -14.09
CA GLU A 297 54.37 2.83 -15.42
C GLU A 297 55.07 4.11 -15.95
N PRO A 298 56.29 4.03 -16.52
CA PRO A 298 57.04 5.21 -16.91
C PRO A 298 56.65 5.75 -18.30
N ALA A 299 56.58 7.08 -18.38
CA ALA A 299 56.39 7.85 -19.61
C ALA A 299 57.59 7.76 -20.57
N SER A 300 57.31 7.85 -21.88
CA SER A 300 58.29 8.15 -22.94
C SER A 300 57.59 8.80 -24.15
N PRO A 301 58.31 9.51 -25.05
CA PRO A 301 58.08 10.92 -25.28
C PRO A 301 57.49 11.22 -26.67
N ALA A 302 56.97 12.43 -26.82
CA ALA A 302 56.62 13.00 -28.12
C ALA A 302 57.86 13.19 -29.02
N PRO A 303 57.66 13.19 -30.36
CA PRO A 303 58.44 14.07 -31.20
C PRO A 303 57.57 15.01 -32.04
N ALA A 304 58.21 16.11 -32.41
CA ALA A 304 57.71 17.33 -33.00
C ALA A 304 57.40 17.24 -34.50
N ASP A 305 56.79 18.34 -34.98
CA ASP A 305 56.66 18.86 -36.34
C ASP A 305 57.62 18.29 -37.42
N GLU A 306 57.09 18.01 -38.62
CA GLU A 306 57.54 18.65 -39.87
C GLU A 306 56.72 18.22 -41.12
N GLN A 307 56.16 19.23 -41.79
CA GLN A 307 56.12 19.46 -43.25
C GLN A 307 55.34 18.53 -44.21
N SER A 308 54.30 19.15 -44.81
CA SER A 308 53.83 18.97 -46.19
C SER A 308 54.98 19.09 -47.21
N PRO A 309 54.99 18.33 -48.34
CA PRO A 309 54.42 18.89 -49.57
C PRO A 309 53.75 17.88 -50.54
N ARG A 310 52.78 18.44 -51.29
CA ARG A 310 52.45 18.27 -52.73
C ARG A 310 52.82 16.99 -53.49
N ASP A 311 51.81 16.48 -54.22
CA ASP A 311 51.76 16.10 -55.65
C ASP A 311 50.73 14.95 -55.76
N GLY A 312 49.73 14.91 -56.63
CA GLY A 312 49.64 15.41 -58.00
C GLY A 312 49.30 14.21 -58.90
N ALA A 313 48.07 14.20 -59.45
CA ALA A 313 47.61 13.47 -60.63
C ALA A 313 47.61 11.92 -60.66
N ALA A 314 46.41 11.34 -60.70
CA ALA A 314 45.84 10.68 -61.89
C ALA A 314 44.34 10.41 -61.67
#